data_AF-A0A9Q1BBI1-F1
#
_entry.id   AF-A0A9Q1BBI1-F1
#
_cell.length_a   1.000
_cell.length_b   1.000
_cell.length_c   1.000
_cell.angle_alpha   90.00
_cell.angle_beta   90.00
_cell.angle_gamma   90.00
#
_symmetry.space_group_name_H-M   'P 1'
#
loop_
_entity.id
_entity.type
_entity.pdbx_description
1 polymer ?
#
loop_
_entity_poly.entity_id
_entity_poly.type
_entity_poly.pdbx_seq_one_letter_code
_entity_poly.pdbx_strand_id
1 'polypeptide(L)'
;MSSPKKRGRPKGSLGKKKKTKLSRQATLVSLRSSRTHTLTPSMEEEYEDVAEDTLSQFTDTLDAAIEKNTKELKKIRSDFSRAIAEQKKAIEAVKAENVQLKEKYRALETRISGLEKSREEHSALHKKHERFSRRNNIRIVGFPTGPQENCLQIAKDVIAKVGIPDCHLERAHRDGRKINGRDSHILVKLTYFQDKVFVMKNARQALTNEGYYIVEDLTKIDLAEKRRHSRQVSELFQQRVRLRFSGGLWRDGRGKPFKFVFNLDLDKNGGNRRTNFKAREKCLDLMGAYDLVDVWRDKNPCVKNFTWSSNITPGIHCRLDYFLLSRHAQSFVTNIEFVPGLQSDHSFVLMSFSIGNSRRGRGYWKLNNSLLYDSNYVDGVKDLLHNELSCNNFDNPALLWEYLKYKIRTFSIHYSKYKAKERREKENQLIARIALLEQKLYISESPELRSQLKEAQNELMYLYDYKLQGTFLRSRARWIEEGEKNSKYFLNLERRNKALNFISKLTNDRGIILTDENE
;
A
#
# COMPACT_ATOMS: atom_id res chain seq x y z
N MET A 1 -37.21 -24.13 20.64
CA MET A 1 -38.31 -24.46 19.69
C MET A 1 -38.03 -23.64 18.43
N SER A 2 -37.82 -24.13 17.23
CA SER A 2 -38.03 -25.42 16.57
C SER A 2 -37.08 -25.49 15.36
N SER A 3 -36.58 -26.70 15.08
CA SER A 3 -35.49 -27.04 14.15
C SER A 3 -35.77 -26.77 12.65
N PRO A 4 -34.74 -26.52 11.82
CA PRO A 4 -34.86 -26.55 10.36
C PRO A 4 -34.82 -27.99 9.82
N LYS A 5 -35.83 -28.33 9.03
CA LYS A 5 -36.00 -29.63 8.37
C LYS A 5 -34.94 -29.87 7.29
N LYS A 6 -34.15 -30.94 7.46
CA LYS A 6 -33.36 -31.59 6.40
C LYS A 6 -34.30 -32.25 5.38
N ARG A 7 -34.17 -31.89 4.10
CA ARG A 7 -34.59 -32.67 2.92
C ARG A 7 -33.28 -33.07 2.22
N GLY A 8 -32.93 -34.30 1.88
CA GLY A 8 -33.69 -35.47 1.48
C GLY A 8 -33.04 -35.97 0.19
N ARG A 9 -32.07 -36.90 0.29
CA ARG A 9 -31.27 -37.48 -0.80
C ARG A 9 -32.15 -38.32 -1.74
N PRO A 10 -32.04 -38.23 -3.07
CA PRO A 10 -32.80 -39.11 -3.96
C PRO A 10 -32.24 -40.54 -3.92
N LYS A 11 -33.10 -41.51 -3.59
CA LYS A 11 -32.89 -42.94 -3.82
C LYS A 11 -33.31 -43.28 -5.26
N GLY A 12 -32.57 -44.16 -5.92
CA GLY A 12 -33.02 -44.76 -7.18
C GLY A 12 -31.90 -45.31 -8.05
N SER A 13 -31.22 -46.37 -7.59
CA SER A 13 -30.36 -47.19 -8.44
C SER A 13 -31.23 -47.97 -9.45
N LEU A 14 -31.21 -47.55 -10.71
CA LEU A 14 -31.76 -48.35 -11.80
C LEU A 14 -30.73 -49.39 -12.24
N GLY A 15 -31.16 -50.64 -12.09
CA GLY A 15 -30.33 -51.82 -12.16
C GLY A 15 -29.79 -52.16 -13.55
N LYS A 16 -28.79 -53.03 -13.48
CA LYS A 16 -28.19 -53.85 -14.52
C LYS A 16 -29.26 -54.53 -15.41
N LYS A 17 -29.84 -53.82 -16.37
CA LYS A 17 -30.64 -54.38 -17.49
C LYS A 17 -30.39 -53.58 -18.78
N LYS A 18 -29.14 -53.49 -19.21
CA LYS A 18 -28.79 -53.03 -20.57
C LYS A 18 -27.47 -53.60 -21.13
N LYS A 19 -26.84 -54.57 -20.43
CA LYS A 19 -25.62 -55.26 -20.89
C LYS A 19 -25.86 -56.60 -21.58
N THR A 20 -27.10 -57.09 -21.63
CA THR A 20 -27.43 -58.42 -22.21
C THR A 20 -28.03 -58.38 -23.61
N LYS A 21 -28.30 -57.19 -24.19
CA LYS A 21 -28.79 -57.08 -25.58
C LYS A 21 -27.69 -56.84 -26.61
N LEU A 22 -26.51 -56.35 -26.20
CA LEU A 22 -25.36 -56.11 -27.09
C LEU A 22 -24.47 -57.34 -27.32
N SER A 23 -24.58 -58.40 -26.51
CA SER A 23 -23.77 -59.62 -26.69
C SER A 23 -24.37 -60.64 -27.65
N ARG A 24 -25.60 -60.42 -28.15
CA ARG A 24 -26.26 -61.32 -29.13
C ARG A 24 -26.04 -60.93 -30.58
N GLN A 25 -25.65 -59.68 -30.86
CA GLN A 25 -25.29 -59.21 -32.20
C GLN A 25 -23.80 -59.44 -32.55
N ALA A 26 -22.94 -59.64 -31.54
CA ALA A 26 -21.51 -59.89 -31.73
C ALA A 26 -21.18 -61.37 -32.04
N THR A 27 -22.12 -62.31 -31.90
CA THR A 27 -21.87 -63.74 -32.16
C THR A 27 -22.09 -64.13 -33.63
N LEU A 28 -22.72 -63.28 -34.45
CA LEU A 28 -22.93 -63.54 -35.88
C LEU A 28 -21.74 -63.13 -36.78
N VAL A 29 -20.81 -62.32 -36.26
CA VAL A 29 -19.63 -61.86 -37.02
C VAL A 29 -18.41 -62.79 -36.83
N SER A 30 -18.45 -63.72 -35.86
CA SER A 30 -17.34 -64.63 -35.55
C SER A 30 -17.42 -66.01 -36.24
N LEU A 31 -18.36 -66.21 -37.17
CA LEU A 31 -18.54 -67.46 -37.94
C LEU A 31 -18.22 -67.29 -39.43
N ARG A 32 -17.29 -66.39 -39.76
CA ARG A 32 -16.78 -66.18 -41.13
C ARG A 32 -15.46 -66.93 -41.42
N SER A 33 -15.09 -67.90 -40.60
CA SER A 33 -14.10 -68.89 -40.99
C SER A 33 -14.78 -70.26 -41.09
N SER A 34 -14.60 -70.92 -42.23
CA SER A 34 -15.10 -72.27 -42.55
C SER A 34 -16.50 -72.33 -43.17
N ARG A 35 -16.61 -71.94 -44.45
CA ARG A 35 -17.35 -72.69 -45.49
C ARG A 35 -17.25 -71.97 -46.82
N THR A 36 -16.52 -72.56 -47.75
CA THR A 36 -16.63 -72.31 -49.19
C THR A 36 -17.98 -72.86 -49.66
N HIS A 37 -19.00 -71.99 -49.76
CA HIS A 37 -20.20 -72.27 -50.54
C HIS A 37 -20.26 -71.24 -51.67
N THR A 38 -20.19 -71.74 -52.91
CA THR A 38 -20.54 -71.01 -54.12
C THR A 38 -21.99 -70.56 -54.03
N LEU A 39 -22.23 -69.25 -53.92
CA LEU A 39 -23.55 -68.66 -54.03
C LEU A 39 -24.03 -68.75 -55.49
N THR A 40 -25.34 -68.96 -55.66
CA THR A 40 -25.99 -68.87 -56.97
C THR A 40 -26.62 -67.48 -57.10
N PRO A 41 -26.69 -66.88 -58.32
CA PRO A 41 -27.09 -65.48 -58.50
C PRO A 41 -28.45 -65.12 -57.89
N SER A 42 -29.38 -66.08 -57.81
CA SER A 42 -30.72 -65.89 -57.23
C SER A 42 -30.74 -65.71 -55.71
N MET A 43 -29.72 -66.16 -54.97
CA MET A 43 -29.64 -65.99 -53.52
C MET A 43 -28.92 -64.71 -53.11
N GLU A 44 -28.18 -64.07 -54.03
CA GLU A 44 -27.55 -62.77 -53.77
C GLU A 44 -28.57 -61.64 -53.88
N GLU A 45 -29.47 -61.68 -54.88
CA GLU A 45 -30.54 -60.67 -55.07
C GLU A 45 -31.52 -60.60 -53.89
N GLU A 46 -31.99 -61.73 -53.34
CA GLU A 46 -32.90 -61.73 -52.18
C GLU A 46 -32.23 -61.23 -50.88
N TYR A 47 -30.92 -61.40 -50.73
CA TYR A 47 -30.18 -60.89 -49.57
C TYR A 47 -29.87 -59.39 -49.68
N GLU A 48 -29.74 -58.89 -50.90
CA GLU A 48 -29.49 -57.48 -51.19
C GLU A 48 -30.77 -56.63 -50.98
N ASP A 49 -31.92 -57.12 -51.44
CA ASP A 49 -33.24 -56.47 -51.24
C ASP A 49 -33.60 -56.32 -49.75
N VAL A 50 -33.39 -57.37 -48.94
CA VAL A 50 -33.66 -57.33 -47.50
C VAL A 50 -32.67 -56.42 -46.76
N ALA A 51 -31.42 -56.33 -47.23
CA ALA A 51 -30.43 -55.41 -46.67
C ALA A 51 -30.77 -53.94 -46.99
N GLU A 52 -31.27 -53.67 -48.19
CA GLU A 52 -31.67 -52.34 -48.64
C GLU A 52 -32.93 -51.84 -47.89
N ASP A 53 -33.93 -52.71 -47.72
CA ASP A 53 -35.15 -52.40 -46.93
C ASP A 53 -34.83 -52.12 -45.46
N THR A 54 -33.92 -52.90 -44.85
CA THR A 54 -33.53 -52.68 -43.45
C THR A 54 -32.69 -51.42 -43.28
N LEU A 55 -31.87 -51.06 -44.27
CA LEU A 55 -31.12 -49.80 -44.29
C LEU A 55 -32.08 -48.61 -44.43
N SER A 56 -33.10 -48.71 -45.28
CA SER A 56 -34.13 -47.69 -45.46
C SER A 56 -34.94 -47.44 -44.18
N GLN A 57 -35.34 -48.50 -43.48
CA GLN A 57 -36.04 -48.36 -42.19
C GLN A 57 -35.14 -47.73 -41.12
N PHE A 58 -33.83 -48.03 -41.15
CA PHE A 58 -32.88 -47.42 -40.24
C PHE A 58 -32.65 -45.93 -40.53
N THR A 59 -32.59 -45.52 -41.80
CA THR A 59 -32.50 -44.10 -42.18
C THR A 59 -33.75 -43.33 -41.77
N ASP A 60 -34.95 -43.88 -42.00
CA ASP A 60 -36.20 -43.22 -41.60
C ASP A 60 -36.31 -43.00 -40.09
N THR A 61 -35.86 -44.00 -39.30
CA THR A 61 -35.84 -43.87 -37.84
C THR A 61 -34.80 -42.86 -37.35
N LEU A 62 -33.66 -42.74 -38.03
CA LEU A 62 -32.66 -41.70 -37.76
C LEU A 62 -33.21 -40.31 -38.10
N ASP A 63 -33.86 -40.13 -39.24
CA ASP A 63 -34.41 -38.85 -39.66
C ASP A 63 -35.54 -38.39 -38.73
N ALA A 64 -36.42 -39.30 -38.31
CA ALA A 64 -37.44 -39.00 -37.30
C ALA A 64 -36.82 -38.58 -35.96
N ALA A 65 -35.71 -39.22 -35.55
CA ALA A 65 -34.98 -38.85 -34.33
C ALA A 65 -34.30 -37.47 -34.45
N ILE A 66 -33.72 -37.16 -35.62
CA ILE A 66 -33.13 -35.85 -35.92
C ILE A 66 -34.22 -34.77 -35.91
N GLU A 67 -35.37 -35.01 -36.53
CA GLU A 67 -36.47 -34.05 -36.56
C GLU A 67 -37.02 -33.78 -35.15
N LYS A 68 -37.15 -34.83 -34.33
CA LYS A 68 -37.55 -34.67 -32.92
C LYS A 68 -36.53 -33.84 -32.13
N ASN A 69 -35.24 -34.18 -32.25
CA ASN A 69 -34.17 -33.46 -31.55
C ASN A 69 -34.06 -32.00 -32.00
N THR A 70 -34.24 -31.72 -33.30
CA THR A 70 -34.23 -30.35 -33.82
C THR A 70 -35.43 -29.54 -33.33
N LYS A 71 -36.63 -30.13 -33.20
CA LYS A 71 -37.79 -29.49 -32.57
C LYS A 71 -37.53 -29.16 -31.09
N GLU A 72 -36.95 -30.09 -30.33
CA GLU A 72 -36.58 -29.85 -28.93
C GLU A 72 -35.52 -28.74 -28.81
N LEU A 73 -34.48 -28.76 -29.65
CA LEU A 73 -33.46 -27.71 -29.67
C LEU A 73 -34.04 -26.33 -30.01
N LYS A 74 -34.99 -26.24 -30.95
CA LYS A 74 -35.68 -24.98 -31.27
C LYS A 74 -36.48 -24.45 -30.09
N LYS A 75 -37.19 -25.32 -29.36
CA LYS A 75 -37.94 -24.94 -28.15
C LYS A 75 -37.00 -24.42 -27.06
N ILE A 76 -35.93 -25.15 -26.79
CA ILE A 76 -34.89 -24.75 -25.82
C ILE A 76 -34.30 -23.38 -26.19
N ARG A 77 -33.98 -23.15 -27.47
CA ARG A 77 -33.48 -21.85 -27.94
C ARG A 77 -34.46 -20.70 -27.68
N SER A 78 -35.76 -20.93 -27.89
CA SER A 78 -36.81 -19.94 -27.62
C SER A 78 -36.90 -19.61 -26.13
N ASP A 79 -36.89 -20.63 -25.27
CA ASP A 79 -36.96 -20.45 -23.82
C ASP A 79 -35.72 -19.70 -23.29
N PHE A 80 -34.52 -20.03 -23.78
CA PHE A 80 -33.31 -19.27 -23.47
C PHE A 80 -33.37 -17.82 -23.95
N SER A 81 -33.91 -17.56 -25.13
CA SER A 81 -34.03 -16.20 -25.67
C SER A 81 -34.93 -15.33 -24.79
N ARG A 82 -36.06 -15.88 -24.30
CA ARG A 82 -36.93 -15.21 -23.34
C ARG A 82 -36.23 -14.94 -22.02
N ALA A 83 -35.56 -15.95 -21.46
CA ALA A 83 -34.81 -15.80 -20.21
C ALA A 83 -33.71 -14.73 -20.30
N ILE A 84 -32.98 -14.67 -21.42
CA ILE A 84 -31.97 -13.64 -21.68
C ILE A 84 -32.59 -12.24 -21.71
N ALA A 85 -33.75 -12.08 -22.35
CA ALA A 85 -34.45 -10.79 -22.42
C ALA A 85 -34.91 -10.31 -21.02
N GLU A 86 -35.45 -11.22 -20.21
CA GLU A 86 -35.85 -10.93 -18.82
C GLU A 86 -34.66 -10.54 -17.95
N GLN A 87 -33.57 -11.30 -18.03
CA GLN A 87 -32.33 -10.99 -17.31
C GLN A 87 -31.73 -9.65 -17.75
N LYS A 88 -31.76 -9.34 -19.05
CA LYS A 88 -31.30 -8.04 -19.57
C LYS A 88 -32.10 -6.88 -18.96
N LYS A 89 -33.43 -7.02 -18.85
CA LYS A 89 -34.30 -6.01 -18.23
C LYS A 89 -33.97 -5.82 -16.73
N ALA A 90 -33.74 -6.91 -16.00
CA ALA A 90 -33.34 -6.85 -14.60
C ALA A 90 -31.96 -6.15 -14.43
N ILE A 91 -31.00 -6.45 -15.29
CA ILE A 91 -29.68 -5.81 -15.28
C ILE A 91 -29.80 -4.29 -15.50
N GLU A 92 -30.62 -3.85 -16.45
CA GLU A 92 -30.80 -2.41 -16.70
C GLU A 92 -31.48 -1.70 -15.53
N ALA A 93 -32.46 -2.33 -14.86
CA ALA A 93 -33.07 -1.77 -13.65
C ALA A 93 -32.04 -1.60 -12.52
N VAL A 94 -31.21 -2.63 -12.29
CA VAL A 94 -30.13 -2.57 -11.28
C VAL A 94 -29.07 -1.52 -11.64
N LYS A 95 -28.75 -1.34 -12.92
CA LYS A 95 -27.84 -0.27 -13.36
C LYS A 95 -28.40 1.12 -13.05
N ALA A 96 -29.70 1.34 -13.29
CA ALA A 96 -30.35 2.61 -12.99
C ALA A 96 -30.32 2.93 -11.48
N GLU A 97 -30.61 1.94 -10.64
CA GLU A 97 -30.53 2.07 -9.18
C GLU A 97 -29.09 2.39 -8.73
N ASN A 98 -28.08 1.73 -9.34
CA ASN A 98 -26.68 2.01 -9.05
C ASN A 98 -26.26 3.44 -9.42
N VAL A 99 -26.82 4.03 -10.48
CA VAL A 99 -26.56 5.43 -10.83
C VAL A 99 -27.12 6.36 -9.75
N GLN A 100 -28.38 6.14 -9.33
CA GLN A 100 -29.01 6.94 -8.27
C GLN A 100 -28.27 6.82 -6.93
N LEU A 101 -27.80 5.62 -6.58
CA LEU A 101 -27.01 5.39 -5.37
C LEU A 101 -25.66 6.12 -5.43
N LYS A 102 -24.99 6.14 -6.59
CA LYS A 102 -23.74 6.89 -6.79
C LYS A 102 -23.93 8.40 -6.63
N GLU A 103 -25.04 8.95 -7.12
CA GLU A 103 -25.36 10.38 -6.93
C GLU A 103 -25.61 10.71 -5.46
N LYS A 104 -26.40 9.88 -4.76
CA LYS A 104 -26.62 10.02 -3.31
C LYS A 104 -25.30 9.94 -2.53
N TYR A 105 -24.41 9.03 -2.90
CA TYR A 105 -23.09 8.89 -2.28
C TYR A 105 -22.25 10.16 -2.44
N ARG A 106 -22.15 10.71 -3.64
CA ARG A 106 -21.44 11.98 -3.89
C ARG A 106 -22.01 13.15 -3.10
N ALA A 107 -23.34 13.23 -3.00
CA ALA A 107 -24.00 14.26 -2.19
C ALA A 107 -23.66 14.12 -0.69
N LEU A 108 -23.62 12.89 -0.18
CA LEU A 108 -23.20 12.61 1.19
C LEU A 108 -21.72 12.94 1.43
N GLU A 109 -20.82 12.57 0.52
CA GLU A 109 -19.39 12.93 0.61
C GLU A 109 -19.20 14.44 0.69
N THR A 110 -19.89 15.20 -0.15
CA THR A 110 -19.84 16.66 -0.15
C THR A 110 -20.33 17.23 1.18
N ARG A 111 -21.43 16.68 1.72
CA ARG A 111 -21.97 17.08 3.02
C ARG A 111 -21.02 16.74 4.17
N ILE A 112 -20.39 15.57 4.15
CA ILE A 112 -19.42 15.15 5.16
C ILE A 112 -18.23 16.12 5.15
N SER A 113 -17.67 16.41 3.98
CA SER A 113 -16.58 17.38 3.84
C SER A 113 -16.95 18.77 4.38
N GLY A 114 -18.16 19.24 4.07
CA GLY A 114 -18.66 20.52 4.61
C GLY A 114 -18.82 20.51 6.13
N LEU A 115 -19.36 19.43 6.70
CA LEU A 115 -19.52 19.27 8.15
C LEU A 115 -18.18 19.16 8.88
N GLU A 116 -17.19 18.49 8.28
CA GLU A 116 -15.83 18.39 8.84
C GLU A 116 -15.18 19.76 8.94
N LYS A 117 -15.29 20.59 7.89
CA LYS A 117 -14.78 21.97 7.88
C LYS A 117 -15.46 22.82 8.97
N SER A 118 -16.79 22.76 9.06
CA SER A 118 -17.54 23.48 10.10
C SER A 118 -17.15 23.03 11.51
N ARG A 119 -16.96 21.73 11.73
CA ARG A 119 -16.50 21.18 13.02
C ARG A 119 -15.12 21.73 13.39
N GLU A 120 -14.19 21.82 12.45
CA GLU A 120 -12.85 22.36 12.69
C GLU A 120 -12.89 23.85 13.08
N GLU A 121 -13.68 24.64 12.35
CA GLU A 121 -13.89 26.07 12.64
C GLU A 121 -14.49 26.28 14.04
N HIS A 122 -15.56 25.55 14.36
CA HIS A 122 -16.17 25.58 15.70
C HIS A 122 -15.20 25.12 16.79
N SER A 123 -14.41 24.07 16.54
CA SER A 123 -13.40 23.60 17.49
C SER A 123 -12.32 24.66 17.74
N ALA A 124 -11.84 25.33 16.68
CA ALA A 124 -10.85 26.40 16.80
C ALA A 124 -11.40 27.60 17.58
N LEU A 125 -12.65 27.98 17.30
CA LEU A 125 -13.34 29.05 18.00
C LEU A 125 -13.58 28.71 19.48
N HIS A 126 -14.01 27.49 19.78
CA HIS A 126 -14.19 27.00 21.14
C HIS A 126 -12.87 27.07 21.94
N LYS A 127 -11.76 26.59 21.37
CA LYS A 127 -10.43 26.69 21.98
C LYS A 127 -10.03 28.14 22.25
N LYS A 128 -10.32 29.05 21.31
CA LYS A 128 -10.04 30.50 21.45
C LYS A 128 -10.83 31.11 22.61
N HIS A 129 -12.14 30.82 22.70
CA HIS A 129 -12.98 31.31 23.79
C HIS A 129 -12.59 30.74 25.16
N GLU A 130 -12.28 29.45 25.24
CA GLU A 130 -11.83 28.84 26.50
C GLU A 130 -10.53 29.50 27.00
N ARG A 131 -9.55 29.71 26.11
CA ARG A 131 -8.31 30.43 26.44
C ARG A 131 -8.57 31.87 26.89
N PHE A 132 -9.51 32.57 26.24
CA PHE A 132 -9.86 33.93 26.61
C PHE A 132 -10.49 33.98 28.02
N SER A 133 -11.38 33.04 28.33
CA SER A 133 -11.99 32.91 29.65
C SER A 133 -10.97 32.65 30.77
N ARG A 134 -9.92 31.86 30.48
CA ARG A 134 -8.84 31.53 31.43
C ARG A 134 -7.69 32.54 31.45
N ARG A 135 -7.72 33.59 30.61
CA ARG A 135 -6.56 34.47 30.37
C ARG A 135 -6.01 35.12 31.65
N ASN A 136 -6.90 35.49 32.56
CA ASN A 136 -6.56 36.15 33.84
C ASN A 136 -6.49 35.17 35.01
N ASN A 137 -6.57 33.87 34.74
CA ASN A 137 -6.54 32.85 35.78
C ASN A 137 -5.10 32.41 36.09
N ILE A 138 -4.83 32.21 37.36
CA ILE A 138 -3.62 31.55 37.88
C ILE A 138 -4.02 30.47 38.88
N ARG A 139 -3.10 29.53 39.13
CA ARG A 139 -3.27 28.47 40.13
C ARG A 139 -2.15 28.55 41.15
N ILE A 140 -2.51 28.57 42.43
CA ILE A 140 -1.57 28.38 43.54
C ILE A 140 -1.57 26.89 43.87
N VAL A 141 -0.40 26.27 43.77
CA VAL A 141 -0.20 24.81 43.91
C VAL A 141 0.63 24.54 45.16
N GLY A 142 0.18 23.59 45.98
CA GLY A 142 0.88 23.18 47.20
C GLY A 142 0.56 24.00 48.45
N PHE A 143 -0.43 24.89 48.40
CA PHE A 143 -0.85 25.64 49.58
C PHE A 143 -1.69 24.74 50.50
N PRO A 144 -1.33 24.54 51.79
CA PRO A 144 -2.04 23.64 52.70
C PRO A 144 -3.52 23.98 52.85
N THR A 145 -4.38 22.96 52.98
CA THR A 145 -5.82 23.14 53.18
C THR A 145 -6.14 23.36 54.65
N GLY A 146 -6.77 24.49 54.99
CA GLY A 146 -7.19 24.81 56.36
C GLY A 146 -8.70 24.60 56.61
N PRO A 147 -9.12 24.35 57.87
CA PRO A 147 -10.54 24.41 58.24
C PRO A 147 -11.02 25.87 58.14
N GLN A 148 -12.07 26.12 57.33
CA GLN A 148 -12.65 27.45 57.07
C GLN A 148 -11.67 28.50 56.51
N GLU A 149 -10.94 28.13 55.45
CA GLU A 149 -10.03 29.04 54.77
C GLU A 149 -10.72 30.11 53.90
N ASN A 150 -10.26 31.36 54.01
CA ASN A 150 -10.62 32.42 53.08
C ASN A 150 -9.63 32.45 51.90
N CYS A 151 -9.96 31.72 50.84
CA CYS A 151 -9.12 31.63 49.64
C CYS A 151 -8.81 33.00 49.00
N LEU A 152 -9.71 33.98 49.15
CA LEU A 152 -9.51 35.33 48.60
C LEU A 152 -8.41 36.07 49.36
N GLN A 153 -8.44 36.01 50.69
CA GLN A 153 -7.41 36.64 51.52
C GLN A 153 -6.06 35.95 51.31
N ILE A 154 -6.04 34.61 51.30
CA ILE A 154 -4.82 33.84 51.01
C ILE A 154 -4.22 34.25 49.66
N ALA A 155 -5.04 34.36 48.61
CA ALA A 155 -4.57 34.77 47.30
C ALA A 155 -4.01 36.21 47.30
N LYS A 156 -4.65 37.15 48.02
CA LYS A 156 -4.15 38.52 48.17
C LYS A 156 -2.80 38.54 48.88
N ASP A 157 -2.65 37.82 49.99
CA ASP A 157 -1.41 37.77 50.76
C ASP A 157 -0.27 37.16 49.94
N VAL A 158 -0.55 36.08 49.19
CA VAL A 158 0.42 35.46 48.29
C VAL A 158 0.83 36.42 47.16
N ILE A 159 -0.11 37.15 46.57
CA ILE A 159 0.19 38.09 45.48
C ILE A 159 0.92 39.35 46.01
N ALA A 160 0.61 39.79 47.23
CA ALA A 160 1.34 40.86 47.92
C ALA A 160 2.83 40.49 48.08
N LYS A 161 3.13 39.25 48.47
CA LYS A 161 4.52 38.74 48.52
C LYS A 161 5.22 38.76 47.16
N VAL A 162 4.48 38.63 46.05
CA VAL A 162 5.04 38.70 44.68
C VAL A 162 5.29 40.16 44.25
N GLY A 163 4.81 41.14 45.01
CA GLY A 163 5.06 42.58 44.79
C GLY A 163 3.84 43.38 44.35
N ILE A 164 2.62 42.87 44.51
CA ILE A 164 1.38 43.62 44.25
C ILE A 164 0.55 43.66 45.55
N PRO A 165 0.78 44.65 46.44
CA PRO A 165 0.15 44.68 47.77
C PRO A 165 -1.37 44.89 47.72
N ASP A 166 -1.89 45.67 46.77
CA ASP A 166 -3.32 45.92 46.61
C ASP A 166 -3.87 45.27 45.32
N CYS A 167 -3.83 43.93 45.27
CA CYS A 167 -4.28 43.20 44.11
C CYS A 167 -5.81 43.07 44.08
N HIS A 168 -6.43 43.53 42.98
CA HIS A 168 -7.84 43.31 42.71
C HIS A 168 -8.09 41.90 42.14
N LEU A 169 -8.82 41.09 42.92
CA LEU A 169 -9.20 39.73 42.57
C LEU A 169 -10.72 39.66 42.35
N GLU A 170 -11.14 39.01 41.27
CA GLU A 170 -12.55 38.73 41.01
C GLU A 170 -13.02 37.53 41.83
N ARG A 171 -12.21 36.47 41.90
CA ARG A 171 -12.56 35.23 42.61
C ARG A 171 -11.32 34.42 42.98
N ALA A 172 -11.37 33.74 44.13
CA ALA A 172 -10.43 32.70 44.51
C ALA A 172 -11.15 31.56 45.23
N HIS A 173 -10.85 30.32 44.85
CA HIS A 173 -11.45 29.12 45.47
C HIS A 173 -10.57 27.89 45.23
N ARG A 174 -10.75 26.83 46.04
CA ARG A 174 -10.13 25.53 45.78
C ARG A 174 -10.72 24.89 44.53
N ASP A 175 -9.86 24.33 43.69
CA ASP A 175 -10.18 23.68 42.43
C ASP A 175 -9.61 22.25 42.34
N GLY A 176 -10.38 21.35 41.73
CA GLY A 176 -10.06 19.93 41.60
C GLY A 176 -10.85 19.01 42.53
N ARG A 177 -10.76 17.69 42.27
CA ARG A 177 -11.32 16.66 43.16
C ARG A 177 -10.44 16.54 44.41
N LYS A 178 -11.06 16.44 45.60
CA LYS A 178 -10.35 16.12 46.84
C LYS A 178 -9.71 14.74 46.73
N ILE A 179 -8.40 14.66 46.92
CA ILE A 179 -7.62 13.43 46.92
C ILE A 179 -6.93 13.32 48.28
N ASN A 180 -7.01 12.14 48.91
CA ASN A 180 -6.37 11.92 50.22
C ASN A 180 -4.86 12.17 50.14
N GLY A 181 -4.36 13.01 51.04
CA GLY A 181 -2.93 13.36 51.12
C GLY A 181 -2.45 14.41 50.12
N ARG A 182 -3.34 15.06 49.35
CA ARG A 182 -2.96 16.14 48.43
C ARG A 182 -3.88 17.34 48.55
N ASP A 183 -3.28 18.50 48.83
CA ASP A 183 -4.00 19.78 48.83
C ASP A 183 -4.50 20.15 47.43
N SER A 184 -5.76 20.57 47.38
CA SER A 184 -6.37 21.07 46.14
C SER A 184 -5.76 22.41 45.76
N HIS A 185 -5.59 22.68 44.46
CA HIS A 185 -5.01 23.95 44.02
C HIS A 185 -5.98 25.11 44.32
N ILE A 186 -5.49 26.32 44.56
CA ILE A 186 -6.36 27.51 44.61
C ILE A 186 -6.39 28.13 43.21
N LEU A 187 -7.56 28.15 42.58
CA LEU A 187 -7.78 28.86 41.32
C LEU A 187 -8.14 30.31 41.62
N VAL A 188 -7.36 31.23 41.07
CA VAL A 188 -7.50 32.68 41.30
C VAL A 188 -7.72 33.37 39.96
N LYS A 189 -8.73 34.24 39.89
CA LYS A 189 -9.01 35.09 38.73
C LYS A 189 -8.72 36.54 39.07
N LEU A 190 -7.69 37.10 38.43
CA LEU A 190 -7.32 38.50 38.58
C LEU A 190 -8.22 39.38 37.72
N THR A 191 -8.51 40.58 38.21
CA THR A 191 -9.29 41.56 37.43
C THR A 191 -8.49 42.04 36.23
N TYR A 192 -7.21 42.35 36.42
CA TYR A 192 -6.35 42.90 35.38
C TYR A 192 -5.39 41.85 34.80
N PHE A 193 -5.31 41.81 33.47
CA PHE A 193 -4.37 40.93 32.77
C PHE A 193 -2.90 41.30 33.05
N GLN A 194 -2.62 42.59 33.27
CA GLN A 194 -1.28 43.08 33.55
C GLN A 194 -0.72 42.51 34.87
N ASP A 195 -1.55 42.48 35.91
CA ASP A 195 -1.20 41.87 37.21
C ASP A 195 -0.88 40.39 37.04
N LYS A 196 -1.69 39.67 36.25
CA LYS A 196 -1.42 38.26 35.95
C LYS A 196 -0.05 38.09 35.28
N VAL A 197 0.29 38.95 34.32
CA VAL A 197 1.61 38.90 33.64
C VAL A 197 2.75 39.20 34.62
N PHE A 198 2.56 40.19 35.50
CA PHE A 198 3.53 40.55 36.53
C PHE A 198 3.76 39.39 37.51
N VAL A 199 2.68 38.79 38.02
CA VAL A 199 2.73 37.61 38.90
C VAL A 199 3.48 36.47 38.22
N MET A 200 3.14 36.12 36.98
CA MET A 200 3.82 35.03 36.27
C MET A 200 5.31 35.29 36.02
N LYS A 201 5.75 36.56 35.97
CA LYS A 201 7.15 36.95 35.78
C LYS A 201 7.95 36.84 37.07
N ASN A 202 7.38 37.27 38.20
CA ASN A 202 8.10 37.47 39.46
C ASN A 202 7.89 36.34 40.49
N ALA A 203 6.79 35.59 40.40
CA ALA A 203 6.40 34.61 41.42
C ALA A 203 7.47 33.55 41.70
N ARG A 204 8.19 33.09 40.67
CA ARG A 204 9.24 32.06 40.86
C ARG A 204 10.37 32.55 41.78
N GLN A 205 10.74 33.83 41.69
CA GLN A 205 11.78 34.40 42.52
C GLN A 205 11.25 34.75 43.91
N ALA A 206 10.08 35.39 43.97
CA ALA A 206 9.45 35.84 45.21
C ALA A 206 9.05 34.69 46.15
N LEU A 207 8.65 33.54 45.61
CA LEU A 207 8.16 32.39 46.38
C LEU A 207 9.18 31.25 46.50
N THR A 208 10.47 31.54 46.31
CA THR A 208 11.53 30.49 46.31
C THR A 208 11.60 29.71 47.62
N ASN A 209 11.34 30.36 48.75
CA ASN A 209 11.44 29.78 50.09
C ASN A 209 10.09 29.27 50.63
N GLU A 210 9.05 29.28 49.81
CA GLU A 210 7.69 28.90 50.20
C GLU A 210 7.40 27.45 49.76
N GLY A 211 6.56 26.73 50.50
CA GLY A 211 6.14 25.36 50.16
C GLY A 211 5.16 25.27 48.98
N TYR A 212 4.81 26.39 48.36
CA TYR A 212 3.83 26.50 47.29
C TYR A 212 4.34 27.37 46.15
N TYR A 213 3.77 27.20 44.96
CA TYR A 213 4.18 27.93 43.76
C TYR A 213 2.99 28.29 42.88
N ILE A 214 3.17 29.26 41.99
CA ILE A 214 2.14 29.74 41.07
C ILE A 214 2.38 29.17 39.68
N VAL A 215 1.31 28.68 39.05
CA VAL A 215 1.29 28.27 37.64
C VAL A 215 0.14 28.91 36.90
N GLU A 216 0.26 28.95 35.59
CA GLU A 216 -0.78 29.43 34.68
C GLU A 216 -1.93 28.40 34.55
N ASP A 217 -3.18 28.87 34.52
CA ASP A 217 -4.35 28.03 34.28
C ASP A 217 -4.56 27.77 32.78
N LEU A 218 -3.85 26.76 32.26
CA LEU A 218 -3.95 26.36 30.86
C LEU A 218 -5.17 25.45 30.62
N THR A 219 -5.71 25.49 29.39
CA THR A 219 -6.69 24.49 28.93
C THR A 219 -6.07 23.09 28.98
N LYS A 220 -6.91 22.05 29.06
CA LYS A 220 -6.43 20.65 29.09
C LYS A 220 -5.59 20.31 27.87
N ILE A 221 -5.96 20.83 26.70
CA ILE A 221 -5.27 20.61 25.42
C ILE A 221 -3.91 21.33 25.44
N ASP A 222 -3.89 22.60 25.85
CA ASP A 222 -2.65 23.38 25.90
C ASP A 222 -1.67 22.84 26.94
N LEU A 223 -2.17 22.34 28.07
CA LEU A 223 -1.35 21.68 29.09
C LEU A 223 -0.75 20.38 28.55
N ALA A 224 -1.51 19.59 27.80
CA ALA A 224 -1.00 18.38 27.15
C ALA A 224 0.11 18.72 26.15
N GLU A 225 -0.09 19.73 25.31
CA GLU A 225 0.90 20.18 24.33
C GLU A 225 2.16 20.75 25.00
N LYS A 226 2.01 21.53 26.07
CA LYS A 226 3.13 22.03 26.87
C LYS A 226 3.94 20.88 27.48
N ARG A 227 3.27 19.85 28.01
CA ARG A 227 3.91 18.66 28.60
C ARG A 227 4.61 17.79 27.57
N ARG A 228 4.01 17.64 26.37
CA ARG A 228 4.56 16.86 25.25
C ARG A 228 6.02 17.21 24.95
N HIS A 229 6.36 18.50 24.98
CA HIS A 229 7.70 19.00 24.68
C HIS A 229 8.53 19.38 25.91
N SER A 230 8.06 19.09 27.13
CA SER A 230 8.69 19.54 28.38
C SER A 230 10.18 19.17 28.50
N ARG A 231 10.53 17.92 28.17
CA ARG A 231 11.93 17.45 28.18
C ARG A 231 12.82 18.22 27.19
N GLN A 232 12.36 18.34 25.95
CA GLN A 232 13.07 19.06 24.89
C GLN A 232 13.28 20.54 25.24
N VAL A 233 12.27 21.18 25.84
CA VAL A 233 12.38 22.57 26.28
C VAL A 233 13.39 22.72 27.42
N SER A 234 13.45 21.77 28.36
CA SER A 234 14.46 21.77 29.42
C SER A 234 15.89 21.62 28.88
N GLU A 235 16.10 20.78 27.87
CA GLU A 235 17.40 20.64 27.20
C GLU A 235 17.80 21.93 26.46
N LEU A 236 16.85 22.55 25.74
CA LEU A 236 17.05 23.84 25.07
C LEU A 236 17.39 24.95 26.06
N PHE A 237 16.75 24.95 27.24
CA PHE A 237 17.02 25.91 28.30
C PHE A 237 18.47 25.82 28.80
N GLN A 238 19.00 24.61 28.99
CA GLN A 238 20.42 24.40 29.34
C GLN A 238 21.37 24.93 28.27
N GLN A 239 20.94 24.91 27.01
CA GLN A 239 21.67 25.47 25.85
C GLN A 239 21.44 26.98 25.65
N ARG A 240 20.91 27.67 26.67
CA ARG A 240 20.59 29.11 26.66
C ARG A 240 19.50 29.52 25.66
N VAL A 241 18.74 28.57 25.09
CA VAL A 241 17.56 28.87 24.28
C VAL A 241 16.35 29.03 25.20
N ARG A 242 15.78 30.24 25.24
CA ARG A 242 14.63 30.56 26.09
C ARG A 242 13.35 30.54 25.26
N LEU A 243 12.50 29.56 25.51
CA LEU A 243 11.17 29.45 24.88
C LEU A 243 10.06 29.89 25.83
N ARG A 244 9.00 30.48 25.27
CA ARG A 244 7.79 30.88 26.01
C ARG A 244 6.59 30.14 25.44
N PHE A 245 5.73 29.60 26.31
CA PHE A 245 4.50 28.96 25.88
C PHE A 245 3.35 29.98 25.87
N SER A 246 2.73 30.21 24.71
CA SER A 246 1.57 31.13 24.59
C SER A 246 0.72 30.82 23.36
N GLY A 247 -0.60 30.96 23.50
CA GLY A 247 -1.56 30.64 22.43
C GLY A 247 -1.59 29.16 22.05
N GLY A 248 -1.21 28.26 22.97
CA GLY A 248 -1.13 26.81 22.74
C GLY A 248 0.13 26.35 22.02
N LEU A 249 1.13 27.23 21.85
CA LEU A 249 2.37 26.92 21.13
C LEU A 249 3.58 27.39 21.93
N TRP A 250 4.71 26.68 21.80
CA TRP A 250 6.00 27.21 22.19
C TRP A 250 6.46 28.25 21.18
N ARG A 251 7.08 29.33 21.68
CA ARG A 251 7.53 30.47 20.88
C ARG A 251 8.94 30.88 21.28
N ASP A 252 9.67 31.41 20.33
CA ASP A 252 11.01 31.94 20.53
C ASP A 252 11.02 33.31 21.24
N GLY A 253 12.21 33.88 21.43
CA GLY A 253 12.38 35.21 22.03
C GLY A 253 11.67 36.33 21.26
N ARG A 254 11.46 36.16 19.95
CA ARG A 254 10.80 37.11 19.04
C ARG A 254 9.29 36.88 18.94
N GLY A 255 8.74 35.89 19.65
CA GLY A 255 7.31 35.57 19.65
C GLY A 255 6.85 34.77 18.43
N LYS A 256 7.75 34.24 17.60
CA LYS A 256 7.37 33.34 16.50
C LYS A 256 7.12 31.93 17.03
N PRO A 257 6.15 31.16 16.48
CA PRO A 257 5.96 29.76 16.82
C PRO A 257 7.25 28.97 16.61
N PHE A 258 7.73 28.32 17.66
CA PHE A 258 8.89 27.46 17.62
C PHE A 258 8.46 26.08 17.11
N LYS A 259 8.86 25.75 15.88
CA LYS A 259 8.55 24.46 15.26
C LYS A 259 9.54 23.40 15.75
N PHE A 260 9.08 22.45 16.55
CA PHE A 260 9.86 21.27 16.93
C PHE A 260 9.93 20.26 15.76
N VAL A 261 10.60 20.59 14.66
CA VAL A 261 10.71 19.66 13.51
C VAL A 261 12.11 19.07 13.42
N PHE A 262 12.21 17.80 12.99
CA PHE A 262 13.22 16.76 13.27
C PHE A 262 13.08 16.19 14.69
N ASN A 263 12.09 15.31 14.82
CA ASN A 263 11.73 14.67 16.08
C ASN A 263 12.83 13.68 16.47
N LEU A 264 13.76 14.09 17.34
CA LEU A 264 14.87 13.24 17.80
C LEU A 264 14.41 11.91 18.38
N ASP A 265 13.21 11.85 18.97
CA ASP A 265 12.69 10.61 19.57
C ASP A 265 12.19 9.61 18.51
N LEU A 266 11.86 10.07 17.30
CA LEU A 266 11.43 9.25 16.17
C LEU A 266 12.48 9.08 15.06
N ASP A 267 13.36 10.08 14.90
CA ASP A 267 14.36 10.18 13.83
C ASP A 267 15.76 9.74 14.28
N LYS A 268 15.96 9.42 15.56
CA LYS A 268 17.24 8.94 16.09
C LYS A 268 17.07 7.84 17.14
N ASN A 269 17.94 6.83 17.09
CA ASN A 269 18.09 5.82 18.12
C ASN A 269 19.59 5.64 18.44
N GLY A 270 19.96 5.61 19.72
CA GLY A 270 21.36 5.52 20.14
C GLY A 270 22.22 6.78 19.91
N GLY A 271 23.45 6.75 20.41
CA GLY A 271 24.44 7.82 20.28
C GLY A 271 24.10 9.13 21.00
N ASN A 272 24.88 10.18 20.74
CA ASN A 272 24.64 11.50 21.32
C ASN A 272 23.40 12.17 20.71
N ARG A 273 22.48 12.64 21.56
CA ARG A 273 21.27 13.38 21.15
C ARG A 273 21.56 14.78 20.59
N ARG A 274 22.79 15.29 20.72
CA ARG A 274 23.26 16.51 20.05
C ARG A 274 23.51 16.26 18.57
N THR A 275 22.52 16.53 17.73
CA THR A 275 22.70 16.66 16.27
C THR A 275 23.15 18.07 15.89
N ASN A 276 23.60 18.29 14.66
CA ASN A 276 24.01 19.61 14.17
C ASN A 276 22.80 20.56 14.10
N PHE A 277 22.61 21.33 15.18
CA PHE A 277 21.50 22.26 15.35
C PHE A 277 21.42 23.30 14.23
N LYS A 278 22.57 23.82 13.76
CA LYS A 278 22.61 24.85 12.71
C LYS A 278 22.09 24.32 11.37
N ALA A 279 22.49 23.11 10.99
CA ALA A 279 22.00 22.47 9.77
C ALA A 279 20.49 22.20 9.84
N ARG A 280 20.02 21.73 11.00
CA ARG A 280 18.60 21.53 11.27
C ARG A 280 17.82 22.83 11.16
N GLU A 281 18.24 23.88 11.87
CA GLU A 281 17.60 25.19 11.85
C GLU A 281 17.49 25.75 10.43
N LYS A 282 18.59 25.65 9.65
CA LYS A 282 18.57 26.09 8.25
C LYS A 282 17.58 25.31 7.40
N CYS A 283 17.45 24.00 7.60
CA CYS A 283 16.42 23.21 6.92
C CYS A 283 15.01 23.63 7.32
N LEU A 284 14.76 23.92 8.60
CA LEU A 284 13.46 24.41 9.07
C LEU A 284 13.12 25.78 8.51
N ASP A 285 14.11 26.65 8.39
CA ASP A 285 13.96 27.96 7.75
C ASP A 285 13.57 27.81 6.28
N LEU A 286 14.25 26.92 5.54
CA LEU A 286 13.90 26.62 4.14
C LEU A 286 12.49 26.04 4.02
N MET A 287 12.12 25.09 4.88
CA MET A 287 10.76 24.54 4.92
C MET A 287 9.72 25.61 5.20
N GLY A 288 10.00 26.53 6.12
CA GLY A 288 9.11 27.63 6.47
C GLY A 288 9.00 28.69 5.37
N ALA A 289 10.11 29.05 4.72
CA ALA A 289 10.16 30.07 3.69
C ALA A 289 9.47 29.65 2.39
N TYR A 290 9.58 28.36 2.03
CA TYR A 290 9.06 27.82 0.76
C TYR A 290 7.81 26.94 0.92
N ASP A 291 7.19 26.96 2.11
CA ASP A 291 6.03 26.12 2.48
C ASP A 291 6.21 24.62 2.14
N LEU A 292 7.40 24.09 2.47
CA LEU A 292 7.74 22.69 2.22
C LEU A 292 7.36 21.80 3.40
N VAL A 293 6.97 20.58 3.08
CA VAL A 293 6.58 19.52 4.01
C VAL A 293 7.51 18.32 3.82
N ASP A 294 7.90 17.71 4.95
CA ASP A 294 8.58 16.41 4.95
C ASP A 294 7.56 15.31 4.63
N VAL A 295 7.61 14.82 3.38
CA VAL A 295 6.62 13.88 2.83
C VAL A 295 6.55 12.58 3.63
N TRP A 296 7.69 12.09 4.11
CA TRP A 296 7.74 10.85 4.87
C TRP A 296 7.05 11.01 6.22
N ARG A 297 7.36 12.09 6.95
CA ARG A 297 6.78 12.34 8.27
C ARG A 297 5.32 12.74 8.23
N ASP A 298 4.88 13.35 7.13
CA ASP A 298 3.46 13.64 6.92
C ASP A 298 2.64 12.35 6.74
N LYS A 299 3.11 11.43 5.87
CA LYS A 299 2.46 10.12 5.67
C LYS A 299 2.66 9.15 6.84
N ASN A 300 3.75 9.29 7.59
CA ASN A 300 4.12 8.40 8.70
C ASN A 300 4.46 9.20 10.00
N PRO A 301 3.46 9.81 10.68
CA PRO A 301 3.72 10.76 11.77
C PRO A 301 4.37 10.15 13.02
N CYS A 302 4.11 8.87 13.28
CA CYS A 302 4.52 8.19 14.51
C CYS A 302 5.48 7.01 14.28
N VAL A 303 5.80 6.69 13.02
CA VAL A 303 6.60 5.51 12.69
C VAL A 303 8.08 5.81 12.91
N LYS A 304 8.73 5.02 13.76
CA LYS A 304 10.19 5.03 13.88
C LYS A 304 10.78 4.23 12.74
N ASN A 305 11.51 4.92 11.87
CA ASN A 305 12.25 4.30 10.78
C ASN A 305 13.44 5.21 10.45
N PHE A 306 14.57 4.61 10.09
CA PHE A 306 15.85 5.29 9.94
C PHE A 306 16.38 5.08 8.53
N THR A 307 17.13 6.06 8.03
CA THR A 307 17.78 5.95 6.71
C THR A 307 19.26 5.69 6.84
N TRP A 308 19.84 5.81 8.03
CA TRP A 308 21.25 5.55 8.30
C TRP A 308 21.41 4.70 9.55
N SER A 309 22.32 3.74 9.51
CA SER A 309 22.66 2.87 10.64
C SER A 309 24.18 2.73 10.76
N SER A 310 24.73 2.93 11.96
CA SER A 310 26.15 2.75 12.21
C SER A 310 26.54 1.27 12.29
N ASN A 311 27.80 0.99 11.95
CA ASN A 311 28.38 -0.35 12.09
C ASN A 311 28.95 -0.64 13.50
N ILE A 312 28.71 0.25 14.48
CA ILE A 312 29.25 0.15 15.85
C ILE A 312 28.19 -0.45 16.79
N THR A 313 28.61 -1.11 17.86
CA THR A 313 27.72 -1.71 18.88
C THR A 313 27.85 -0.97 20.22
N PRO A 314 26.77 -0.44 20.83
CA PRO A 314 25.39 -0.46 20.33
C PRO A 314 25.19 0.43 19.09
N GLY A 315 24.33 -0.04 18.17
CA GLY A 315 24.02 0.64 16.91
C GLY A 315 23.44 2.05 17.10
N ILE A 316 23.93 3.00 16.31
CA ILE A 316 23.35 4.34 16.20
C ILE A 316 22.55 4.40 14.91
N HIS A 317 21.28 4.77 14.99
CA HIS A 317 20.40 4.87 13.83
C HIS A 317 19.85 6.29 13.72
N CYS A 318 19.87 6.86 12.53
CA CYS A 318 19.37 8.21 12.26
C CYS A 318 18.58 8.26 10.96
N ARG A 319 17.57 9.11 10.89
CA ARG A 319 16.92 9.49 9.63
C ARG A 319 17.58 10.77 9.12
N LEU A 320 18.47 10.61 8.15
CA LEU A 320 19.29 11.67 7.57
C LEU A 320 18.82 12.10 6.17
N ASP A 321 18.02 11.26 5.52
CA ASP A 321 17.60 11.44 4.13
C ASP A 321 16.09 11.72 4.08
N TYR A 322 15.69 12.78 3.36
CA TYR A 322 14.30 13.23 3.31
C TYR A 322 13.97 13.92 1.98
N PHE A 323 12.70 13.81 1.59
CA PHE A 323 12.12 14.60 0.50
C PHE A 323 11.27 15.72 1.08
N LEU A 324 11.61 16.96 0.72
CA LEU A 324 10.86 18.15 1.06
C LEU A 324 10.13 18.64 -0.20
N LEU A 325 8.80 18.66 -0.15
CA LEU A 325 7.95 19.09 -1.28
C LEU A 325 6.99 20.19 -0.83
N SER A 326 6.58 21.04 -1.75
CA SER A 326 5.43 21.91 -1.50
C SER A 326 4.16 21.07 -1.29
N ARG A 327 3.19 21.59 -0.53
CA ARG A 327 1.91 20.89 -0.31
C ARG A 327 1.21 20.51 -1.62
N HIS A 328 1.33 21.35 -2.64
CA HIS A 328 0.77 21.06 -3.95
C HIS A 328 1.49 19.90 -4.64
N ALA A 329 2.83 19.87 -4.66
CA ALA A 329 3.56 18.76 -5.26
C ALA A 329 3.33 17.43 -4.51
N GLN A 330 3.10 17.50 -3.20
CA GLN A 330 2.82 16.35 -2.37
C GLN A 330 1.56 15.58 -2.81
N SER A 331 0.53 16.24 -3.35
CA SER A 331 -0.70 15.57 -3.80
C SER A 331 -0.47 14.59 -4.95
N PHE A 332 0.63 14.73 -5.68
CA PHE A 332 1.01 13.81 -6.76
C PHE A 332 1.81 12.60 -6.27
N VAL A 333 2.20 12.57 -4.99
CA VAL A 333 2.99 11.47 -4.42
C VAL A 333 2.08 10.28 -4.11
N THR A 334 2.27 9.18 -4.84
CA THR A 334 1.50 7.94 -4.63
C THR A 334 2.05 7.13 -3.46
N ASN A 335 3.36 6.87 -3.44
CA ASN A 335 4.02 6.07 -2.41
C ASN A 335 5.33 6.71 -1.96
N ILE A 336 5.71 6.45 -0.71
CA ILE A 336 7.04 6.75 -0.18
C ILE A 336 7.44 5.62 0.78
N GLU A 337 8.61 5.01 0.55
CA GLU A 337 9.09 3.85 1.32
C GLU A 337 10.60 3.87 1.46
N PHE A 338 11.12 3.16 2.47
CA PHE A 338 12.55 2.98 2.66
C PHE A 338 12.94 1.60 2.13
N VAL A 339 13.97 1.55 1.29
CA VAL A 339 14.47 0.32 0.69
C VAL A 339 15.89 0.09 1.22
N PRO A 340 16.22 -1.11 1.73
CA PRO A 340 17.54 -1.40 2.28
C PRO A 340 18.67 -1.10 1.28
N GLY A 341 19.71 -0.40 1.73
CA GLY A 341 20.92 -0.16 0.94
C GLY A 341 21.96 -1.23 1.19
N LEU A 342 22.08 -2.21 0.30
CA LEU A 342 22.92 -3.40 0.54
C LEU A 342 24.43 -3.13 0.61
N GLN A 343 24.90 -2.02 0.03
CA GLN A 343 26.31 -1.63 0.00
C GLN A 343 26.56 -0.28 0.68
N SER A 344 25.58 0.19 1.45
CA SER A 344 25.66 1.49 2.12
C SER A 344 25.16 1.33 3.55
N ASP A 345 25.74 2.11 4.44
CA ASP A 345 25.19 2.39 5.76
C ASP A 345 23.89 3.19 5.70
N HIS A 346 23.49 3.65 4.50
CA HIS A 346 22.22 4.27 4.22
C HIS A 346 21.22 3.35 3.51
N SER A 347 19.96 3.41 3.93
CA SER A 347 18.80 2.93 3.17
C SER A 347 18.33 4.00 2.18
N PHE A 348 17.84 3.55 1.03
CA PHE A 348 17.27 4.43 0.02
C PHE A 348 15.89 4.93 0.45
N VAL A 349 15.61 6.21 0.22
CA VAL A 349 14.26 6.75 0.28
C VAL A 349 13.69 6.73 -1.14
N LEU A 350 12.70 5.87 -1.39
CA LEU A 350 12.04 5.77 -2.68
C LEU A 350 10.70 6.52 -2.62
N MET A 351 10.55 7.53 -3.48
CA MET A 351 9.29 8.28 -3.61
C MET A 351 8.76 8.12 -5.04
N SER A 352 7.48 7.76 -5.14
CA SER A 352 6.78 7.58 -6.40
C SER A 352 5.80 8.72 -6.65
N PHE A 353 5.81 9.26 -7.87
CA PHE A 353 4.88 10.28 -8.33
C PHE A 353 3.98 9.76 -9.45
N SER A 354 2.75 10.24 -9.48
CA SER A 354 1.85 10.10 -10.63
C SER A 354 1.85 11.41 -11.41
N ILE A 355 2.50 11.42 -12.58
CA ILE A 355 2.55 12.57 -13.50
C ILE A 355 2.03 12.10 -14.85
N GLY A 356 0.69 12.02 -14.99
CA GLY A 356 0.02 11.67 -16.23
C GLY A 356 0.32 10.27 -16.78
N ASN A 357 -0.59 9.73 -17.61
CA ASN A 357 -0.39 8.42 -18.21
C ASN A 357 0.26 8.56 -19.59
N SER A 358 1.58 8.35 -19.68
CA SER A 358 2.21 8.03 -20.96
C SER A 358 1.99 6.55 -21.25
N ARG A 359 1.00 6.21 -22.08
CA ARG A 359 0.76 4.81 -22.46
C ARG A 359 1.87 4.35 -23.41
N ARG A 360 2.75 3.50 -22.89
CA ARG A 360 3.80 2.84 -23.69
C ARG A 360 3.25 1.54 -24.26
N GLY A 361 3.34 1.36 -25.57
CA GLY A 361 2.99 0.10 -26.24
C GLY A 361 3.85 -1.08 -25.77
N ARG A 362 3.39 -2.31 -26.04
CA ARG A 362 3.99 -3.56 -25.54
C ARG A 362 5.44 -3.83 -26.02
N GLY A 363 5.93 -3.08 -27.02
CA GLY A 363 7.26 -3.26 -27.61
C GLY A 363 7.42 -4.60 -28.35
N TYR A 364 8.56 -4.79 -29.02
CA TYR A 364 8.88 -6.07 -29.63
C TYR A 364 9.45 -7.05 -28.59
N TRP A 365 8.93 -8.28 -28.55
CA TRP A 365 9.42 -9.31 -27.64
C TRP A 365 10.68 -9.98 -28.18
N LYS A 366 11.70 -10.08 -27.33
CA LYS A 366 12.95 -10.81 -27.57
C LYS A 366 13.10 -11.91 -26.52
N LEU A 367 13.53 -13.09 -26.95
CA LEU A 367 13.84 -14.19 -26.04
C LEU A 367 15.02 -13.81 -25.14
N ASN A 368 14.94 -14.12 -23.86
CA ASN A 368 16.08 -14.04 -22.96
C ASN A 368 16.89 -15.33 -23.08
N ASN A 369 18.09 -15.26 -23.66
CA ASN A 369 18.96 -16.41 -23.87
C ASN A 369 19.36 -17.10 -22.56
N SER A 370 19.26 -16.43 -21.41
CA SER A 370 19.53 -17.08 -20.11
C SER A 370 18.58 -18.26 -19.85
N LEU A 371 17.40 -18.29 -20.48
CA LEU A 371 16.45 -19.40 -20.35
C LEU A 371 16.96 -20.69 -21.01
N LEU A 372 17.87 -20.59 -21.98
CA LEU A 372 18.45 -21.75 -22.65
C LEU A 372 19.34 -22.58 -21.72
N TYR A 373 19.74 -22.01 -20.57
CA TYR A 373 20.51 -22.70 -19.54
C TYR A 373 19.65 -23.24 -18.38
N ASP A 374 18.33 -22.99 -18.38
CA ASP A 374 17.41 -23.55 -17.38
C ASP A 374 16.90 -24.91 -17.88
N SER A 375 17.26 -25.98 -17.17
CA SER A 375 16.86 -27.35 -17.54
C SER A 375 15.36 -27.47 -17.68
N ASN A 376 14.57 -26.87 -16.77
CA ASN A 376 13.11 -26.95 -16.82
C ASN A 376 12.53 -26.27 -18.06
N TYR A 377 13.18 -25.21 -18.56
CA TYR A 377 12.77 -24.58 -19.81
C TYR A 377 13.10 -25.48 -21.00
N VAL A 378 14.33 -26.01 -21.05
CA VAL A 378 14.80 -26.87 -22.12
C VAL A 378 13.94 -28.12 -22.23
N ASP A 379 13.67 -28.77 -21.10
CA ASP A 379 12.85 -29.98 -21.03
C ASP A 379 11.40 -29.66 -21.43
N GLY A 380 10.83 -28.55 -20.96
CA GLY A 380 9.49 -28.12 -21.37
C GLY A 380 9.37 -27.82 -22.87
N VAL A 381 10.42 -27.30 -23.52
CA VAL A 381 10.43 -27.11 -24.98
C VAL A 381 10.58 -28.45 -25.71
N LYS A 382 11.40 -29.38 -25.20
CA LYS A 382 11.53 -30.73 -25.78
C LYS A 382 10.20 -31.48 -25.73
N ASP A 383 9.51 -31.43 -24.59
CA ASP A 383 8.21 -32.05 -24.40
C ASP A 383 7.16 -31.43 -25.34
N LEU A 384 7.15 -30.10 -25.47
CA LEU A 384 6.30 -29.40 -26.43
C LEU A 384 6.55 -29.89 -27.86
N LEU A 385 7.82 -29.99 -28.27
CA LEU A 385 8.18 -30.47 -29.60
C LEU A 385 7.73 -31.92 -29.81
N HIS A 386 7.95 -32.79 -28.84
CA HIS A 386 7.58 -34.19 -28.95
C HIS A 386 6.06 -34.38 -29.07
N ASN A 387 5.29 -33.63 -28.28
CA ASN A 387 3.82 -33.65 -28.32
C ASN A 387 3.28 -33.07 -29.64
N GLU A 388 3.79 -31.93 -30.10
CA GLU A 388 3.28 -31.30 -31.32
C GLU A 388 3.70 -32.06 -32.59
N LEU A 389 4.85 -32.76 -32.60
CA LEU A 389 5.26 -33.60 -33.72
C LEU A 389 4.53 -34.94 -33.76
N SER A 390 4.09 -35.48 -32.61
CA SER A 390 3.35 -36.75 -32.55
C SER A 390 1.85 -36.59 -32.84
N CYS A 391 1.28 -35.41 -32.61
CA CYS A 391 -0.16 -35.17 -32.76
C CYS A 391 -0.57 -34.46 -34.06
N ASN A 392 0.36 -33.85 -34.81
CA ASN A 392 0.01 -33.07 -36.00
C ASN A 392 0.54 -33.70 -37.31
N ASN A 393 -0.38 -34.05 -38.22
CA ASN A 393 -0.07 -34.45 -39.59
C ASN A 393 -0.17 -33.24 -40.53
N PHE A 394 0.83 -32.36 -40.54
CA PHE A 394 0.90 -31.31 -41.54
C PHE A 394 1.56 -31.84 -42.82
N ASP A 395 0.84 -31.76 -43.95
CA ASP A 395 1.35 -32.19 -45.26
C ASP A 395 2.47 -31.26 -45.80
N ASN A 396 2.54 -30.02 -45.31
CA ASN A 396 3.54 -29.04 -45.69
C ASN A 396 4.55 -28.79 -44.55
N PRO A 397 5.83 -29.19 -44.73
CA PRO A 397 6.90 -28.97 -43.75
C PRO A 397 7.11 -27.49 -43.36
N ALA A 398 6.87 -26.55 -44.28
CA ALA A 398 7.04 -25.12 -44.01
C ALA A 398 5.95 -24.60 -43.05
N LEU A 399 4.71 -25.05 -43.21
CA LEU A 399 3.61 -24.68 -42.31
C LEU A 399 3.80 -25.30 -40.92
N LEU A 400 4.27 -26.56 -40.85
CA LEU A 400 4.65 -27.19 -39.60
C LEU A 400 5.72 -26.38 -38.87
N TRP A 401 6.74 -25.91 -39.59
CA TRP A 401 7.80 -25.08 -39.00
C TRP A 401 7.28 -23.74 -38.46
N GLU A 402 6.43 -23.03 -39.19
CA GLU A 402 5.82 -21.78 -38.70
C GLU A 402 4.96 -22.02 -37.46
N TYR A 403 4.17 -23.10 -37.45
CA TYR A 403 3.36 -23.49 -36.31
C TYR A 403 4.20 -23.83 -35.07
N LEU A 404 5.27 -24.61 -35.24
CA LEU A 404 6.20 -24.92 -34.15
C LEU A 404 6.87 -23.67 -33.60
N LYS A 405 7.35 -22.76 -34.47
CA LYS A 405 7.89 -21.46 -34.03
C LYS A 405 6.89 -20.65 -33.21
N TYR A 406 5.62 -20.63 -33.62
CA TYR A 406 4.55 -19.97 -32.87
C TYR A 406 4.34 -20.62 -31.49
N LYS A 407 4.31 -21.95 -31.41
CA LYS A 407 4.14 -22.69 -30.16
C LYS A 407 5.32 -22.48 -29.21
N ILE A 408 6.55 -22.62 -29.71
CA ILE A 408 7.77 -22.34 -28.95
C ILE A 408 7.72 -20.90 -28.43
N ARG A 409 7.47 -19.91 -29.29
CA ARG A 409 7.38 -18.51 -28.88
C ARG A 409 6.34 -18.30 -27.78
N THR A 410 5.16 -18.90 -27.91
CA THR A 410 4.07 -18.78 -26.92
C THR A 410 4.48 -19.37 -25.58
N PHE A 411 5.07 -20.58 -25.60
CA PHE A 411 5.63 -21.23 -24.42
C PHE A 411 6.72 -20.37 -23.76
N SER A 412 7.70 -19.89 -24.54
CA SER A 412 8.80 -19.06 -24.06
C SER A 412 8.31 -17.75 -23.43
N ILE A 413 7.30 -17.10 -24.00
CA ILE A 413 6.69 -15.89 -23.43
C ILE A 413 6.05 -16.22 -22.08
N HIS A 414 5.30 -17.31 -22.00
CA HIS A 414 4.65 -17.73 -20.76
C HIS A 414 5.67 -18.06 -19.67
N TYR A 415 6.67 -18.88 -20.00
CA TYR A 415 7.75 -19.26 -19.09
C TYR A 415 8.56 -18.04 -18.61
N SER A 416 8.87 -17.10 -19.52
CA SER A 416 9.55 -15.85 -19.18
C SER A 416 8.76 -15.02 -18.16
N LYS A 417 7.43 -14.93 -18.34
CA LYS A 417 6.55 -14.22 -17.40
C LYS A 417 6.51 -14.90 -16.04
N TYR A 418 6.41 -16.22 -16.02
CA TYR A 418 6.46 -17.03 -14.79
C TYR A 418 7.77 -16.77 -14.02
N LYS A 419 8.93 -16.93 -14.67
CA LYS A 419 10.24 -16.66 -14.04
C LYS A 419 10.41 -15.21 -13.58
N ALA A 420 9.88 -14.25 -14.34
CA ALA A 420 9.91 -12.85 -13.95
C ALA A 420 8.99 -12.53 -12.76
N LYS A 421 7.90 -13.30 -12.57
CA LYS A 421 7.04 -13.21 -11.39
C LYS A 421 7.73 -13.83 -10.18
N GLU A 422 8.22 -15.06 -10.30
CA GLU A 422 8.95 -15.79 -9.26
C GLU A 422 10.11 -14.95 -8.69
N ARG A 423 10.94 -14.35 -9.56
CA ARG A 423 12.03 -13.45 -9.12
C ARG A 423 11.55 -12.21 -8.37
N ARG A 424 10.47 -11.57 -8.81
CA ARG A 424 9.89 -10.40 -8.12
C ARG A 424 9.31 -10.77 -6.77
N GLU A 425 8.69 -11.94 -6.66
CA GLU A 425 8.18 -12.46 -5.40
C GLU A 425 9.34 -12.73 -4.43
N LYS A 426 10.41 -13.39 -4.89
CA LYS A 426 11.61 -13.61 -4.07
C LYS A 426 12.24 -12.28 -3.62
N GLU A 427 12.37 -11.31 -4.51
CA GLU A 427 12.87 -9.97 -4.19
C GLU A 427 12.03 -9.27 -3.11
N ASN A 428 10.71 -9.22 -3.28
CA ASN A 428 9.80 -8.60 -2.31
C ASN A 428 9.85 -9.31 -0.95
N GLN A 429 9.93 -10.64 -0.95
CA GLN A 429 10.07 -11.44 0.28
C GLN A 429 11.38 -11.11 1.01
N LEU A 430 12.49 -11.01 0.29
CA LEU A 430 13.79 -10.67 0.86
C LEU A 430 13.80 -9.24 1.44
N ILE A 431 13.25 -8.26 0.70
CA ILE A 431 13.12 -6.87 1.19
C ILE A 431 12.28 -6.82 2.46
N ALA A 432 11.12 -7.50 2.49
CA ALA A 432 10.26 -7.56 3.67
C ALA A 432 10.95 -8.26 4.86
N ARG A 433 11.69 -9.34 4.59
CA ARG A 433 12.46 -10.07 5.61
C ARG A 433 13.57 -9.19 6.20
N ILE A 434 14.32 -8.47 5.37
CA ILE A 434 15.37 -7.54 5.80
C ILE A 434 14.76 -6.45 6.69
N ALA A 435 13.69 -5.80 6.24
CA ALA A 435 13.02 -4.74 7.01
C ALA A 435 12.54 -5.25 8.38
N LEU A 436 11.99 -6.47 8.44
CA LEU A 436 11.57 -7.09 9.70
C LEU A 436 12.77 -7.39 10.63
N LEU A 437 13.88 -7.90 10.09
CA LEU A 437 15.08 -8.20 10.86
C LEU A 437 15.74 -6.92 11.40
N GLU A 438 15.79 -5.86 10.60
CA GLU A 438 16.24 -4.53 11.03
C GLU A 438 15.36 -3.99 12.16
N GLN A 439 14.03 -4.11 12.04
CA GLN A 439 13.11 -3.70 13.09
C GLN A 439 13.32 -4.47 14.40
N LYS A 440 13.56 -5.79 14.33
CA LYS A 440 13.85 -6.61 15.52
C LYS A 440 15.17 -6.21 16.18
N LEU A 441 16.19 -5.91 15.38
CA LEU A 441 17.48 -5.43 15.87
C LEU A 441 17.37 -4.08 16.58
N TYR A 442 16.40 -3.22 16.23
CA TYR A 442 16.15 -1.98 16.97
C TYR A 442 15.63 -2.20 18.39
N ILE A 443 14.99 -3.35 18.66
CA ILE A 443 14.37 -3.68 19.95
C ILE A 443 15.32 -4.52 20.81
N SER A 444 15.98 -5.50 20.21
CA SER A 444 16.99 -6.32 20.89
C SER A 444 18.13 -6.69 19.94
N GLU A 445 19.35 -6.36 20.35
CA GLU A 445 20.55 -6.69 19.60
C GLU A 445 20.96 -8.16 19.86
N SER A 446 21.02 -8.98 18.81
CA SER A 446 21.43 -10.39 18.87
C SER A 446 22.39 -10.73 17.71
N PRO A 447 23.48 -11.47 17.97
CA PRO A 447 24.39 -11.96 16.93
C PRO A 447 23.69 -12.82 15.88
N GLU A 448 22.72 -13.64 16.29
CA GLU A 448 21.95 -14.53 15.42
C GLU A 448 21.09 -13.72 14.44
N LEU A 449 20.44 -12.65 14.92
CA LEU A 449 19.65 -11.75 14.08
C LEU A 449 20.53 -11.01 13.05
N ARG A 450 21.74 -10.60 13.44
CA ARG A 450 22.72 -9.98 12.51
C ARG A 450 23.18 -10.97 11.43
N SER A 451 23.40 -12.23 11.79
CA SER A 451 23.75 -13.28 10.83
C SER A 451 22.64 -13.50 9.80
N GLN A 452 21.39 -13.65 10.26
CA GLN A 452 20.22 -13.80 9.38
C GLN A 452 20.00 -12.58 8.47
N LEU A 453 20.25 -11.38 8.99
CA LEU A 453 20.17 -10.15 8.19
C LEU A 453 21.20 -10.17 7.06
N LYS A 454 22.45 -10.52 7.38
CA LYS A 454 23.54 -10.59 6.40
C LYS A 454 23.29 -11.65 5.33
N GLU A 455 22.75 -12.80 5.71
CA GLU A 455 22.33 -13.84 4.78
C GLU A 455 21.26 -13.34 3.80
N ALA A 456 20.19 -12.73 4.30
CA ALA A 456 19.12 -12.17 3.47
C ALA A 456 19.62 -11.04 2.55
N GLN A 457 20.55 -10.20 3.03
CA GLN A 457 21.18 -9.15 2.24
C GLN A 457 22.05 -9.74 1.10
N ASN A 458 22.82 -10.79 1.38
CA ASN A 458 23.63 -11.47 0.35
C ASN A 458 22.74 -12.11 -0.73
N GLU A 459 21.62 -12.73 -0.35
CA GLU A 459 20.66 -13.27 -1.31
C GLU A 459 20.05 -12.17 -2.20
N LEU A 460 19.72 -11.00 -1.62
CA LEU A 460 19.19 -9.89 -2.39
C LEU A 460 20.26 -9.30 -3.33
N MET A 461 21.52 -9.26 -2.90
CA MET A 461 22.66 -8.84 -3.73
C MET A 461 22.77 -9.69 -4.99
N TYR A 462 22.67 -11.01 -4.85
CA TYR A 462 22.73 -11.92 -6.00
C TYR A 462 21.63 -11.64 -7.04
N LEU A 463 20.42 -11.29 -6.59
CA LEU A 463 19.34 -10.87 -7.49
C LEU A 463 19.64 -9.54 -8.20
N TYR A 464 20.30 -8.61 -7.52
CA TYR A 464 20.67 -7.32 -8.08
C TYR A 464 21.81 -7.44 -9.09
N ASP A 465 22.80 -8.29 -8.82
CA ASP A 465 23.86 -8.60 -9.78
C ASP A 465 23.28 -9.19 -11.07
N TYR A 466 22.33 -10.12 -10.98
CA TYR A 466 21.62 -10.65 -12.14
C TYR A 466 20.91 -9.53 -12.95
N LYS A 467 20.21 -8.61 -12.28
CA LYS A 467 19.55 -7.47 -12.94
C LYS A 467 20.56 -6.56 -13.63
N LEU A 468 21.69 -6.30 -12.96
CA LEU A 468 22.75 -5.45 -13.46
C LEU A 468 23.40 -6.04 -14.72
N GLN A 469 23.64 -7.34 -14.76
CA GLN A 469 24.11 -8.04 -15.97
C GLN A 469 23.14 -7.84 -17.15
N GLY A 470 21.82 -7.91 -16.88
CA GLY A 470 20.82 -7.60 -17.89
C GLY A 470 20.91 -6.16 -18.42
N THR A 471 21.18 -5.18 -17.53
CA THR A 471 21.40 -3.78 -17.90
C THR A 471 22.64 -3.63 -18.78
N PHE A 472 23.75 -4.28 -18.43
CA PHE A 472 24.98 -4.27 -19.22
C PHE A 472 24.73 -4.74 -20.65
N LEU A 473 24.06 -5.89 -20.82
CA LEU A 473 23.67 -6.40 -22.13
C LEU A 473 22.80 -5.41 -22.92
N ARG A 474 21.78 -4.81 -22.29
CA ARG A 474 20.84 -3.90 -22.97
C ARG A 474 21.44 -2.53 -23.27
N SER A 475 22.47 -2.11 -22.55
CA SER A 475 23.19 -0.87 -22.82
C SER A 475 23.96 -0.90 -24.15
N ARG A 476 24.32 -2.09 -24.65
CA ARG A 476 25.11 -2.32 -25.89
C ARG A 476 26.48 -1.61 -25.88
N ALA A 477 27.02 -1.29 -24.71
CA ALA A 477 28.37 -0.77 -24.59
C ALA A 477 29.39 -1.82 -25.03
N ARG A 478 30.36 -1.43 -25.88
CA ARG A 478 31.41 -2.30 -26.41
C ARG A 478 32.49 -2.62 -25.39
N TRP A 479 32.76 -1.69 -24.49
CA TRP A 479 33.79 -1.78 -23.45
C TRP A 479 33.12 -2.11 -22.13
N ILE A 480 33.10 -3.39 -21.79
CA ILE A 480 32.92 -3.84 -20.42
C ILE A 480 34.34 -4.04 -19.92
N GLU A 481 34.94 -3.02 -19.30
CA GLU A 481 36.22 -3.22 -18.64
C GLU A 481 35.96 -4.18 -17.46
N GLU A 482 36.67 -5.32 -17.45
CA GLU A 482 36.43 -6.43 -16.51
C GLU A 482 36.60 -6.03 -15.02
N GLY A 483 37.09 -4.81 -14.74
CA GLY A 483 37.25 -4.25 -13.40
C GLY A 483 36.32 -3.08 -13.04
N GLU A 484 35.84 -2.27 -14.00
CA GLU A 484 35.09 -1.04 -13.68
C GLU A 484 33.57 -1.24 -13.77
N LYS A 485 32.97 -1.64 -12.64
CA LYS A 485 31.52 -1.77 -12.44
C LYS A 485 30.81 -0.42 -12.34
N ASN A 486 30.98 0.49 -13.31
CA ASN A 486 30.27 1.77 -13.33
C ASN A 486 28.77 1.58 -13.70
N SER A 487 28.02 0.96 -12.79
CA SER A 487 26.59 0.64 -12.95
C SER A 487 25.76 1.86 -13.36
N LYS A 488 26.09 3.05 -12.84
CA LYS A 488 25.45 4.32 -13.19
C LYS A 488 25.61 4.65 -14.67
N TYR A 489 26.81 4.48 -15.24
CA TYR A 489 27.06 4.69 -16.66
C TYR A 489 26.16 3.79 -17.53
N PHE A 490 26.16 2.47 -17.27
CA PHE A 490 25.39 1.53 -18.06
C PHE A 490 23.87 1.71 -17.91
N LEU A 491 23.38 1.99 -16.70
CA LEU A 491 21.96 2.30 -16.46
C LEU A 491 21.52 3.55 -17.23
N ASN A 492 22.35 4.60 -17.22
CA ASN A 492 22.05 5.83 -17.95
C ASN A 492 22.12 5.62 -19.47
N LEU A 493 23.07 4.83 -19.95
CA LEU A 493 23.18 4.47 -21.36
C LEU A 493 21.97 3.65 -21.81
N GLU A 494 21.54 2.66 -21.03
CA GLU A 494 20.30 1.91 -21.30
C GLU A 494 19.09 2.85 -21.37
N ARG A 495 18.94 3.77 -20.40
CA ARG A 495 17.85 4.76 -20.39
C ARG A 495 17.88 5.65 -21.63
N ARG A 496 19.05 6.17 -22.01
CA ARG A 496 19.24 7.00 -23.21
C ARG A 496 18.89 6.22 -24.48
N ASN A 497 19.43 5.01 -24.64
CA ASN A 497 19.14 4.16 -25.79
C ASN A 497 17.65 3.80 -25.86
N LYS A 498 17.02 3.56 -24.70
CA LYS A 498 15.59 3.30 -24.60
C LYS A 498 14.74 4.51 -25.04
N ALA A 499 15.18 5.73 -24.72
CA ALA A 499 14.53 6.96 -25.17
C ALA A 499 14.73 7.20 -26.68
N LEU A 500 15.94 6.96 -27.20
CA LEU A 500 16.24 7.11 -28.63
C LEU A 500 15.53 6.06 -29.50
N ASN A 501 15.34 4.84 -28.97
CA ASN A 501 14.61 3.77 -29.66
C ASN A 501 13.08 3.87 -29.49
N PHE A 502 12.57 4.96 -28.92
CA PHE A 502 11.14 5.22 -28.81
C PHE A 502 10.68 6.06 -30.00
N ILE A 503 9.94 5.44 -30.91
CA ILE A 503 9.30 6.13 -32.03
C ILE A 503 7.93 6.61 -31.54
N SER A 504 7.76 7.92 -31.36
CA SER A 504 6.51 8.55 -30.92
C SER A 504 5.61 8.99 -32.07
N LYS A 505 6.20 9.23 -33.24
CA LYS A 505 5.54 9.74 -34.45
C LYS A 505 6.24 9.17 -35.67
N LEU A 506 5.49 8.80 -36.70
CA LEU A 506 6.02 8.42 -38.01
C LEU A 506 5.56 9.45 -39.04
N THR A 507 6.42 9.85 -39.97
CA THR A 507 6.01 10.72 -41.07
C THR A 507 6.00 9.88 -42.33
N ASN A 508 4.88 9.84 -43.04
CA ASN A 508 4.81 9.14 -44.32
C ASN A 508 5.43 9.96 -45.45
N ASP A 509 5.56 9.35 -46.63
CA ASP A 509 6.17 9.96 -47.83
C ASP A 509 5.42 11.21 -48.34
N ARG A 510 4.23 11.49 -47.81
CA ARG A 510 3.41 12.68 -48.11
C ARG A 510 3.54 13.77 -47.04
N GLY A 511 4.44 13.61 -46.07
CA GLY A 511 4.63 14.57 -44.96
C GLY A 511 3.56 14.51 -43.87
N ILE A 512 2.67 13.50 -43.90
CA ILE A 512 1.60 13.35 -42.90
C ILE A 512 2.18 12.62 -41.68
N ILE A 513 1.99 13.23 -40.51
CA ILE A 513 2.41 12.67 -39.22
C ILE A 513 1.35 11.66 -38.75
N LEU A 514 1.75 10.40 -38.67
CA LEU A 514 0.98 9.29 -38.13
C LEU A 514 1.32 9.10 -36.65
N THR A 515 0.28 9.14 -35.81
CA THR A 515 0.29 8.79 -34.39
C THR A 515 -0.68 7.64 -34.16
N ASP A 516 -0.43 6.80 -33.15
CA ASP A 516 -1.26 5.63 -32.84
C ASP A 516 -2.71 6.08 -32.50
N GLU A 517 -3.72 5.68 -33.28
CA GLU A 517 -5.11 6.19 -33.23
C GLU A 517 -5.94 5.66 -32.03
N ASN A 518 -5.34 4.90 -31.11
CA ASN A 518 -6.02 4.42 -29.90
C ASN A 518 -5.74 5.32 -28.69
N GLU A 519 -6.00 6.63 -28.83
CA GLU A 519 -6.02 7.59 -27.71
C GLU A 519 -7.29 7.50 -26.86
#